data_AF-A0A1I8HKE5-F1
#
_entry.id   AF-A0A1I8HKE5-F1
#
_cell.length_a   1.000
_cell.length_b   1.000
_cell.length_c   1.000
_cell.angle_alpha   90.00
_cell.angle_beta   90.00
_cell.angle_gamma   90.00
#
_symmetry.space_group_name_H-M   'P 1'
#
loop_
_entity.id
_entity.type
_entity.pdbx_description
1 polymer ?
#
loop_
_entity_poly.entity_id
_entity_poly.type
_entity_poly.pdbx_seq_one_letter_code
_entity_poly.pdbx_strand_id
1 'polypeptide(L)'
;YAIHNSNVESVVAATQNIINFVNNRFRSFNLHIAVTGLEIWKEPLTNYDLSSFSDPRKTVDSLMSYAASFPLEWRFDCIHLLQ
;
A
#
# COMPACT_ATOMS: atom_id res chain seq x y z
N TYR A 1 7.02 -4.42 7.05
CA TYR A 1 6.98 -4.72 8.51
C TYR A 1 8.35 -5.15 9.04
N ALA A 2 8.94 -6.23 8.53
CA ALA A 2 10.23 -6.74 9.00
C ALA A 2 11.39 -5.72 8.91
N ILE A 3 11.47 -4.93 7.84
CA ILE A 3 12.49 -3.87 7.66
C ILE A 3 12.43 -2.80 8.77
N HIS A 4 11.26 -2.62 9.37
CA HIS A 4 11.04 -1.68 10.48
C HIS A 4 11.07 -2.40 11.85
N ASN A 5 11.88 -3.45 11.99
CA ASN A 5 12.04 -4.23 13.22
C ASN A 5 10.71 -4.71 13.81
N SER A 6 9.75 -5.06 12.96
CA SER A 6 8.42 -5.52 13.38
C SER A 6 7.66 -4.50 14.25
N ASN A 7 7.96 -3.21 14.11
CA ASN A 7 7.33 -2.13 14.85
C ASN A 7 6.27 -1.42 13.98
N VAL A 8 5.01 -1.46 14.42
CA VAL A 8 3.87 -0.88 13.69
C VAL A 8 3.98 0.64 13.60
N GLU A 9 4.33 1.32 14.68
CA GLU A 9 4.43 2.80 14.72
C GLU A 9 5.49 3.32 13.74
N SER A 10 6.61 2.60 13.62
CA SER A 10 7.69 2.92 12.68
C SER A 10 7.24 2.77 11.22
N VAL A 11 6.46 1.73 10.92
CA VAL A 11 5.86 1.54 9.58
C VAL A 11 4.86 2.67 9.28
N VAL A 12 4.00 3.01 10.25
CA VAL A 12 3.02 4.09 10.09
C VAL A 12 3.71 5.43 9.86
N ALA A 13 4.74 5.77 10.65
CA ALA A 13 5.50 7.00 10.51
C ALA A 13 6.22 7.08 9.14
N ALA A 14 6.85 5.99 8.71
CA ALA A 14 7.49 5.93 7.39
C ALA A 14 6.47 6.12 6.26
N THR A 15 5.31 5.47 6.37
CA THR A 15 4.22 5.57 5.39
C THR A 15 3.65 7.00 5.33
N GLN A 16 3.44 7.64 6.49
CA GLN A 16 3.01 9.04 6.57
C GLN A 16 4.00 9.99 5.90
N ASN A 17 5.31 9.77 6.06
CA ASN A 17 6.33 10.57 5.40
C ASN A 17 6.26 10.45 3.87
N ILE A 18 6.05 9.24 3.35
CA ILE A 18 5.87 9.00 1.91
C ILE A 18 4.61 9.72 1.42
N ILE A 19 3.48 9.56 2.11
CA ILE A 19 2.21 10.20 1.74
C ILE A 19 2.35 11.73 1.73
N ASN A 20 3.00 12.31 2.75
CA ASN A 20 3.22 13.76 2.82
C ASN A 20 4.07 14.26 1.66
N PHE A 21 5.15 13.54 1.31
CA PHE A 21 5.98 13.84 0.16
C PHE A 21 5.17 13.81 -1.14
N VAL A 22 4.41 12.74 -1.37
CA VAL A 22 3.59 12.57 -2.58
C VAL A 22 2.51 13.65 -2.63
N ASN A 23 1.74 13.87 -1.57
CA ASN A 23 0.70 14.91 -1.52
C ASN A 23 1.28 16.29 -1.88
N ASN A 24 2.44 16.65 -1.32
CA ASN A 24 3.09 17.92 -1.65
C ASN A 24 3.52 18.01 -3.13
N ARG A 25 3.98 16.90 -3.73
CA ARG A 25 4.30 16.87 -5.16
C ARG A 25 3.05 17.05 -6.03
N PHE A 26 1.95 16.41 -5.64
CA PHE A 26 0.69 16.40 -6.38
C PHE A 26 -0.13 17.69 -6.25
N ARG A 27 0.11 18.51 -5.21
CA ARG A 27 -0.47 19.85 -5.09
C ARG A 27 -0.20 20.74 -6.31
N SER A 28 0.95 20.58 -6.97
CA SER A 28 1.26 21.33 -8.21
C SER A 28 0.32 21.01 -9.38
N PHE A 29 -0.37 19.88 -9.32
CA PHE A 29 -1.39 19.45 -10.28
C PHE A 29 -2.83 19.70 -9.77
N ASN A 30 -3.00 20.46 -8.69
CA ASN A 30 -4.29 20.66 -8.02
C ASN A 30 -4.95 19.34 -7.58
N LEU A 31 -4.13 18.36 -7.18
CA LEU A 31 -4.56 17.07 -6.66
C LEU A 31 -4.19 16.93 -5.19
N HIS A 32 -5.08 16.33 -4.42
CA HIS A 32 -4.86 15.98 -3.02
C HIS A 32 -4.85 14.46 -2.87
N ILE A 33 -3.82 13.96 -2.19
CA ILE A 33 -3.73 12.54 -1.84
C ILE A 33 -4.16 12.39 -0.39
N ALA A 34 -5.20 11.59 -0.18
CA ALA A 34 -5.72 11.23 1.14
C ALA A 34 -5.66 9.72 1.30
N VAL A 35 -5.23 9.27 2.48
CA VAL A 35 -5.20 7.84 2.81
C VAL A 35 -6.42 7.48 3.63
N THR A 36 -7.26 6.61 3.08
CA THR A 36 -8.51 6.15 3.68
C THR A 36 -8.36 4.84 4.46
N GLY A 37 -7.31 4.07 4.15
CA GLY A 37 -6.98 2.81 4.83
C GLY A 37 -5.50 2.49 4.72
N LEU A 38 -4.96 1.83 5.75
CA LEU A 38 -3.60 1.32 5.79
C LEU A 38 -3.64 -0.10 6.37
N GLU A 39 -3.28 -1.08 5.55
CA GLU A 39 -3.10 -2.46 5.98
C GLU A 39 -1.61 -2.78 6.15
N ILE A 40 -1.26 -3.40 7.27
CA ILE A 40 0.12 -3.79 7.58
C ILE A 40 0.15 -5.30 7.80
N TRP A 41 0.75 -6.01 6.86
CA TRP A 41 0.96 -7.45 7.01
C TRP A 41 2.13 -7.73 7.94
N LYS A 42 1.83 -8.39 9.06
CA LYS A 42 2.83 -8.90 9.99
C LYS A 42 3.40 -10.24 9.54
N GLU A 43 2.58 -11.01 8.82
CA GLU A 43 2.89 -12.31 8.23
C GLU A 43 2.58 -12.28 6.72
N PRO A 44 3.23 -13.12 5.89
CA PRO A 44 2.92 -13.21 4.47
C PRO A 44 1.47 -13.63 4.21
N LEU A 45 0.86 -13.07 3.15
CA LEU A 45 -0.44 -13.54 2.68
C LEU A 45 -0.29 -14.93 2.06
N THR A 46 -1.13 -15.87 2.49
CA THR A 46 -1.08 -17.27 2.01
C THR A 46 -1.76 -17.47 0.65
N ASN A 47 -2.72 -16.61 0.32
CA ASN A 47 -3.55 -16.74 -0.89
C ASN A 47 -3.11 -15.82 -2.04
N TYR A 48 -2.14 -14.95 -1.81
CA TYR A 48 -1.68 -13.96 -2.78
C TYR A 48 -0.16 -13.88 -2.75
N ASP A 49 0.49 -14.10 -3.89
CA ASP A 49 1.93 -13.91 -4.02
C ASP A 49 2.23 -12.44 -4.35
N LEU A 50 2.39 -11.66 -3.30
CA LEU A 50 2.83 -10.27 -3.40
C LEU A 50 4.35 -10.15 -3.24
N SER A 51 5.11 -11.23 -3.27
CA SER A 51 6.55 -11.24 -2.93
C SER A 51 7.48 -11.39 -4.14
N SER A 52 6.93 -11.49 -5.35
CA SER A 52 7.69 -11.72 -6.57
C SER A 52 8.41 -10.45 -7.06
N PHE A 53 9.60 -10.19 -6.53
CA PHE A 53 10.46 -9.07 -6.95
C PHE A 53 11.03 -9.21 -8.37
N SER A 54 11.06 -10.42 -8.92
CA SER A 54 11.63 -10.69 -10.24
C SER A 54 10.70 -10.31 -11.39
N ASP A 55 9.39 -10.18 -11.14
CA ASP A 55 8.39 -9.76 -12.12
C ASP A 55 7.35 -8.85 -11.47
N PRO A 56 7.56 -7.52 -11.52
CA PRO A 56 6.64 -6.55 -10.93
C PRO A 56 5.21 -6.63 -11.49
N ARG A 57 5.01 -7.10 -12.73
CA ARG A 57 3.66 -7.17 -13.32
C ARG A 57 2.83 -8.24 -12.63
N LYS A 58 3.42 -9.41 -12.35
CA LYS A 58 2.74 -10.47 -11.59
C LYS A 58 2.33 -9.99 -10.20
N THR A 59 3.20 -9.24 -9.54
CA THR A 59 2.90 -8.65 -8.22
C THR A 59 1.75 -7.66 -8.31
N VAL A 60 1.69 -6.83 -9.36
CA VAL A 60 0.56 -5.92 -9.61
C VAL A 60 -0.73 -6.70 -9.90
N ASP A 61 -0.69 -7.72 -10.75
CA ASP A 61 -1.88 -8.55 -11.06
C ASP A 61 -2.43 -9.24 -9.80
N SER A 62 -1.54 -9.74 -8.94
CA SER A 62 -1.91 -10.33 -7.65
C SER A 62 -2.46 -9.27 -6.67
N LEU A 63 -1.89 -8.06 -6.65
CA LEU A 63 -2.41 -6.94 -5.85
C LEU A 63 -3.83 -6.55 -6.30
N MET A 64 -4.08 -6.48 -7.60
CA MET A 64 -5.40 -6.14 -8.14
C MET A 64 -6.43 -7.24 -7.83
N SER A 65 -6.02 -8.51 -7.86
CA SER A 65 -6.86 -9.63 -7.45
C SER A 65 -7.22 -9.56 -5.96
N TYR A 66 -6.24 -9.21 -5.12
CA TYR A 66 -6.46 -8.97 -3.69
C TYR A 66 -7.37 -7.75 -3.45
N ALA A 67 -7.17 -6.65 -4.17
CA ALA A 67 -8.01 -5.46 -4.09
C ALA A 67 -9.48 -5.74 -4.46
N ALA A 68 -9.71 -6.63 -5.43
CA ALA A 68 -11.05 -7.06 -5.82
C ALA A 68 -11.76 -7.92 -4.75
N SER A 69 -11.04 -8.42 -3.74
CA SER A 69 -11.61 -9.17 -2.63
C SER A 69 -12.20 -8.29 -1.51
N PHE A 70 -11.93 -6.97 -1.54
CA PHE A 70 -12.49 -6.07 -0.53
C PHE A 70 -14.00 -5.91 -0.70
N PRO A 71 -14.76 -5.76 0.41
CA PRO A 71 -16.18 -5.47 0.35
C PRO A 71 -16.47 -4.19 -0.43
N LEU A 72 -17.61 -4.12 -1.12
CA LEU A 72 -17.99 -2.96 -1.93
C LEU A 72 -18.18 -1.66 -1.11
N GLU A 73 -18.35 -1.79 0.20
CA GLU A 73 -18.41 -0.66 1.13
C GLU A 73 -17.05 0.03 1.31
N TRP A 74 -15.95 -0.68 1.07
CA TRP A 74 -14.60 -0.10 1.09
C TRP A 74 -14.37 0.64 -0.22
N ARG A 75 -14.49 1.97 -0.17
CA ARG A 75 -14.29 2.84 -1.32
C ARG A 75 -12.90 3.47 -1.28
N PHE A 76 -12.12 3.21 -2.32
CA PHE A 76 -10.84 3.86 -2.58
C PHE A 76 -10.63 4.03 -4.09
N ASP A 77 -10.00 5.12 -4.50
CA ASP A 77 -9.71 5.38 -5.91
C ASP A 77 -8.49 4.59 -6.42
N CYS A 78 -7.57 4.26 -5.51
CA CYS A 78 -6.37 3.51 -5.82
C CYS A 78 -5.86 2.72 -4.60
N ILE A 79 -5.12 1.66 -4.88
CA ILE A 79 -4.39 0.85 -3.90
C ILE A 79 -2.91 0.82 -4.30
N HIS A 80 -2.02 0.94 -3.33
CA HIS A 80 -0.58 0.90 -3.54
C HIS A 80 0.05 -0.08 -2.56
N LEU A 81 0.93 -0.93 -3.09
CA LEU A 81 1.73 -1.86 -2.31
C LEU A 81 3.08 -1.21 -1.98
N LEU A 82 3.43 -1.19 -0.69
CA LEU A 82 4.76 -0.81 -0.21
C LEU A 82 5.51 -2.07 0.23
N GLN A 83 6.68 -2.33 -0.36
CA GLN A 83 7.51 -3.51 -0.07
C GLN A 83 8.89 -3.13 0.46
#